data_AF-A0A820GMR0-F1
#
_entry.id   AF-A0A820GMR0-F1
#
_cell.length_a   1.000
_cell.length_b   1.000
_cell.length_c   1.000
_cell.angle_alpha   90.00
_cell.angle_beta   90.00
_cell.angle_gamma   90.00
#
_symmetry.space_group_name_H-M   'P 1'
#
loop_
_entity.id
_entity.type
_entity.pdbx_description
1 polymer ?
#
loop_
_entity_poly.entity_id
_entity_poly.type
_entity_poly.pdbx_seq_one_letter_code
_entity_poly.pdbx_strand_id
1 'polypeptide(L)'
;MIPRKAASTNFRTPASFAQARIWLDERIRFDPDKPQVAIYNMPFVYRLQPGHTLSIKQLHQALHLTVNNNSSLHTSLHFDTEMNLLMQRVITDEDKNNKNNMFLIIETTYETDEQLNEILHDQKRNPQLFNLAQGLVFRCHVIYYKQISSNHLLSHKDLLIFNFHHALFDFPSMNIFLHDLNQAYTTGQLLYDDNTNLRYLD
;
A
#
# COMPACT_ATOMS: atom_id res chain seq x y z
N MET A 1 17.37 34.86 13.89
CA MET A 1 16.20 33.96 13.79
C MET A 1 16.71 32.65 13.21
N ILE A 2 16.91 31.64 14.06
CA ILE A 2 17.51 30.36 13.65
C ILE A 2 16.38 29.51 13.06
N PRO A 3 16.50 28.94 11.85
CA PRO A 3 15.48 28.06 11.32
C PRO A 3 15.48 26.77 12.16
N ARG A 4 14.33 26.45 12.74
CA ARG A 4 14.09 25.14 13.36
C ARG A 4 14.17 24.11 12.23
N LYS A 5 15.28 23.37 12.14
CA LYS A 5 15.30 22.06 11.50
C LYS A 5 14.17 21.26 12.14
N ALA A 6 13.21 20.80 11.34
CA ALA A 6 12.29 19.76 11.78
C ALA A 6 13.15 18.58 12.25
N ALA A 7 13.07 18.24 13.53
CA ALA A 7 13.73 17.08 14.06
C ALA A 7 13.14 15.86 13.35
N SER A 8 13.97 15.07 12.67
CA SER A 8 13.58 13.75 12.16
C SER A 8 13.33 12.84 13.35
N THR A 9 12.10 12.88 13.86
CA THR A 9 11.74 12.10 15.02
C THR A 9 11.37 10.69 14.57
N ASN A 10 12.34 9.79 14.71
CA ASN A 10 12.18 8.33 14.67
C ASN A 10 11.31 7.85 15.86
N PHE A 11 10.05 8.30 15.95
CA PHE A 11 9.16 7.92 17.05
C PHE A 11 8.67 6.49 16.85
N ARG A 12 9.12 5.60 17.73
CA ARG A 12 8.50 4.29 17.95
C ARG A 12 7.39 4.48 18.98
N THR A 13 6.19 4.04 18.66
CA THR A 13 5.03 4.11 19.55
C THR A 13 4.36 2.75 19.64
N PRO A 14 3.58 2.46 20.69
CA PRO A 14 2.75 1.26 20.70
C PRO A 14 1.82 1.22 19.49
N ALA A 15 1.66 0.04 18.90
CA ALA A 15 0.66 -0.20 17.87
C ALA A 15 -0.75 -0.04 18.46
N SER A 16 -1.71 0.33 17.61
CA SER A 16 -3.11 0.38 18.02
C SER A 16 -3.62 -1.02 18.38
N PHE A 17 -4.71 -1.09 19.15
CA PHE A 17 -5.34 -2.36 19.48
C PHE A 17 -5.73 -3.16 18.22
N ALA A 18 -6.23 -2.48 17.18
CA ALA A 18 -6.61 -3.12 15.92
C ALA A 18 -5.38 -3.73 15.19
N GLN A 19 -4.28 -2.98 15.11
CA GLN A 19 -3.00 -3.47 14.56
C GLN A 19 -2.50 -4.69 15.32
N ALA A 20 -2.46 -4.60 16.66
CA ALA A 20 -1.99 -5.69 17.52
C ALA A 20 -2.84 -6.95 17.37
N ARG A 21 -4.17 -6.82 17.33
CA ARG A 21 -5.09 -7.94 17.14
C ARG A 21 -4.85 -8.65 15.81
N ILE A 22 -4.75 -7.91 14.71
CA ILE A 22 -4.52 -8.48 13.37
C ILE A 22 -3.16 -9.20 13.32
N TRP A 23 -2.10 -8.52 13.75
CA TRP A 23 -0.75 -9.06 13.74
C TRP A 23 -0.59 -10.32 14.60
N LEU A 24 -1.29 -10.38 15.73
CA LEU A 24 -1.31 -11.54 16.62
C LEU A 24 -2.11 -12.69 16.00
N ASP A 25 -3.28 -12.40 15.45
CA ASP A 25 -4.14 -13.39 14.79
C ASP A 25 -3.41 -14.08 13.62
N GLU A 26 -2.62 -13.35 12.83
CA GLU A 26 -1.77 -13.93 11.79
C GLU A 26 -0.74 -14.91 12.32
N ARG A 27 -0.12 -14.61 13.47
CA ARG A 27 0.85 -15.50 14.12
C ARG A 27 0.21 -16.73 14.74
N ILE A 28 -0.97 -16.58 15.34
CA ILE A 28 -1.69 -17.72 15.94
C ILE A 28 -2.12 -18.71 14.86
N ARG A 29 -2.44 -18.23 13.66
CA ARG A 29 -2.79 -19.07 12.51
C ARG A 29 -1.60 -19.76 11.85
N PHE A 30 -0.38 -19.47 12.29
CA PHE A 30 0.81 -20.18 11.82
C PHE A 30 0.77 -21.62 12.31
N ASP A 31 0.40 -22.53 11.41
CA ASP A 31 0.52 -23.97 11.59
C ASP A 31 1.64 -24.44 10.66
N PRO A 32 2.79 -24.93 11.19
CA PRO A 32 3.92 -25.34 10.36
C PRO A 32 3.59 -26.51 9.42
N ASP A 33 2.53 -27.26 9.72
CA ASP A 33 2.10 -28.44 8.94
C ASP A 33 1.03 -28.10 7.90
N LYS A 34 0.60 -26.83 7.80
CA LYS A 34 -0.40 -26.37 6.81
C LYS A 34 0.13 -25.24 5.94
N PRO A 35 -0.35 -25.14 4.68
CA PRO A 35 -0.06 -23.98 3.84
C PRO A 35 -0.58 -22.70 4.50
N GLN A 36 0.30 -21.72 4.69
CA GLN A 36 -0.11 -20.41 5.16
C GLN A 36 -0.92 -19.69 4.08
N VAL A 37 -2.03 -19.12 4.49
CA VAL A 37 -2.93 -18.35 3.63
C VAL A 37 -3.07 -16.97 4.25
N ALA A 38 -2.76 -15.93 3.47
CA ALA A 38 -3.05 -14.57 3.86
C ALA A 38 -4.56 -14.37 3.99
N ILE A 39 -4.98 -13.74 5.08
CA ILE A 39 -6.40 -13.43 5.34
C ILE A 39 -6.65 -11.93 5.54
N TYR A 40 -5.56 -11.14 5.64
CA TYR A 40 -5.60 -9.69 5.84
C TYR A 40 -5.08 -8.90 4.63
N ASN A 41 -4.88 -9.55 3.49
CA ASN A 41 -4.71 -8.85 2.22
C ASN A 41 -6.04 -8.23 1.79
N MET A 42 -6.00 -6.98 1.35
CA MET A 42 -7.16 -6.22 0.86
C MET A 42 -6.91 -5.79 -0.60
N PRO A 43 -7.08 -6.70 -1.58
CA PRO A 43 -6.97 -6.34 -2.99
C PRO A 43 -8.23 -5.61 -3.47
N PHE A 44 -8.03 -4.46 -4.11
CA PHE A 44 -9.04 -3.68 -4.80
C PHE A 44 -8.73 -3.66 -6.28
N VAL A 45 -9.64 -4.19 -7.10
CA VAL A 45 -9.44 -4.41 -8.54
C VAL A 45 -10.17 -3.32 -9.33
N TYR A 46 -9.47 -2.73 -10.28
CA TYR A 46 -9.97 -1.65 -11.14
C TYR A 46 -9.79 -2.01 -12.60
N ARG A 47 -10.76 -1.59 -13.41
CA ARG A 47 -10.68 -1.55 -14.87
C ARG A 47 -11.04 -0.14 -15.33
N LEU A 48 -10.42 0.30 -16.41
CA LEU A 48 -10.76 1.57 -17.05
C LEU A 48 -12.08 1.44 -17.81
N GLN A 49 -12.82 2.54 -17.90
CA GLN A 49 -13.97 2.60 -18.79
C GLN A 49 -13.51 2.52 -20.26
N PRO A 50 -14.33 1.96 -21.18
CA PRO A 50 -14.03 1.99 -22.60
C PRO A 50 -13.68 3.40 -23.10
N GLY A 51 -12.72 3.50 -24.03
CA GLY A 51 -12.25 4.77 -24.58
C GLY A 51 -11.26 5.55 -23.70
N HIS A 52 -11.02 5.13 -22.46
CA HIS A 52 -10.06 5.77 -21.57
C HIS A 52 -8.73 5.02 -21.56
N THR A 53 -7.66 5.78 -21.33
CA THR A 53 -6.31 5.26 -21.13
C THR A 53 -5.70 5.82 -19.86
N LEU A 54 -4.73 5.08 -19.29
CA LEU A 54 -4.02 5.50 -18.09
C LEU A 54 -2.52 5.30 -18.29
N SER A 55 -1.74 6.36 -18.16
CA SER A 55 -0.28 6.31 -18.19
C SER A 55 0.29 5.70 -16.91
N ILE A 56 1.02 4.59 -17.04
CA ILE A 56 1.71 3.91 -15.94
C ILE A 56 2.80 4.79 -15.34
N LYS A 57 3.49 5.57 -16.16
CA LYS A 57 4.50 6.52 -15.67
C LYS A 57 3.89 7.57 -14.73
N GLN A 58 2.76 8.16 -15.12
CA GLN A 58 2.05 9.12 -14.27
C GLN A 58 1.48 8.43 -13.02
N LEU A 59 0.98 7.20 -13.14
CA LEU A 59 0.50 6.42 -12.01
C LEU A 59 1.61 6.17 -11.00
N HIS A 60 2.80 5.78 -11.45
CA HIS A 60 3.94 5.56 -10.58
C HIS A 60 4.31 6.83 -9.80
N GLN A 61 4.34 7.98 -10.46
CA GLN A 61 4.61 9.28 -9.82
C GLN A 61 3.53 9.65 -8.81
N ALA A 62 2.26 9.47 -9.18
CA ALA A 62 1.12 9.76 -8.33
C ALA A 62 1.06 8.86 -7.10
N LEU A 63 1.34 7.57 -7.25
CA LEU A 63 1.44 6.62 -6.14
C LEU A 63 2.59 6.97 -5.21
N HIS A 64 3.74 7.40 -5.73
CA HIS A 64 4.86 7.85 -4.91
C HIS A 64 4.47 9.03 -4.02
N LEU A 65 3.79 10.04 -4.59
CA LEU A 65 3.29 11.18 -3.81
C LEU A 65 2.25 10.74 -2.77
N THR A 66 1.27 9.93 -3.18
CA THR A 66 0.16 9.48 -2.33
C THR A 66 0.66 8.63 -1.16
N VAL A 67 1.55 7.67 -1.41
CA VAL A 67 2.08 6.77 -0.38
C VAL A 67 2.98 7.53 0.59
N ASN A 68 3.85 8.41 0.10
CA ASN A 68 4.75 9.18 0.97
C ASN A 68 3.99 10.20 1.82
N ASN A 69 2.84 10.71 1.35
CA ASN A 69 2.02 11.63 2.13
C ASN A 69 1.17 10.92 3.19
N ASN A 70 0.95 9.60 3.07
CA ASN A 70 0.14 8.82 4.01
C ASN A 70 1.02 7.91 4.88
N SER A 71 1.31 8.36 6.11
CA SER A 71 2.16 7.65 7.08
C SER A 71 1.79 6.17 7.27
N SER A 72 0.50 5.83 7.25
CA SER A 72 0.03 4.46 7.46
C SER A 72 0.53 3.51 6.36
N LEU A 73 0.64 3.97 5.11
CA LEU A 73 1.06 3.16 3.96
C LEU A 73 2.57 2.84 3.92
N HIS A 74 3.32 3.38 4.87
CA HIS A 74 4.75 3.12 5.05
C HIS A 74 5.11 2.99 6.54
N THR A 75 4.15 2.58 7.36
CA THR A 75 4.38 2.25 8.78
C THR A 75 4.77 0.79 8.94
N SER A 76 5.85 0.55 9.69
CA SER A 76 6.27 -0.79 10.08
C SER A 76 5.71 -1.21 11.43
N LEU A 77 5.52 -2.51 11.61
CA LEU A 77 5.08 -3.14 12.86
C LEU A 77 6.14 -4.14 13.34
N HIS A 78 6.56 -4.00 14.59
CA HIS A 78 7.61 -4.81 15.22
C HIS A 78 7.23 -5.18 16.64
N PHE A 79 7.43 -6.43 17.02
CA PHE A 79 7.24 -6.83 18.40
C PHE A 79 8.49 -6.50 19.22
N ASP A 80 8.29 -5.75 20.29
CA ASP A 80 9.33 -5.47 21.28
C ASP A 80 9.25 -6.52 22.39
N THR A 81 10.27 -7.35 22.50
CA THR A 81 10.33 -8.45 23.46
C THR A 81 10.58 -7.98 24.90
N GLU A 82 11.19 -6.81 25.08
CA GLU A 82 11.45 -6.26 26.42
C GLU A 82 10.18 -5.64 27.00
N MET A 83 9.44 -4.91 26.16
CA MET A 83 8.15 -4.31 26.54
C MET A 83 6.98 -5.29 26.43
N ASN A 84 7.16 -6.42 25.75
CA ASN A 84 6.11 -7.39 25.42
C ASN A 84 4.91 -6.73 24.71
N LEU A 85 5.19 -5.80 23.80
CA LEU A 85 4.20 -5.00 23.08
C LEU A 85 4.51 -4.94 21.59
N LEU A 86 3.46 -4.89 20.77
CA LEU A 86 3.62 -4.54 19.37
C LEU A 86 3.86 -3.04 19.26
N MET A 87 4.93 -2.67 18.59
CA MET A 87 5.34 -1.30 18.32
C MET A 87 5.15 -0.98 16.84
N GLN A 88 4.85 0.29 16.55
CA GLN A 88 4.76 0.82 15.20
C GLN A 88 5.76 1.97 14.99
N ARG A 89 6.19 2.15 13.75
CA ARG A 89 7.09 3.23 13.35
C ARG A 89 6.87 3.62 11.90
N VAL A 90 6.75 4.91 11.61
CA VAL A 90 6.73 5.40 10.23
C VAL A 90 8.13 5.26 9.63
N ILE A 91 8.23 4.58 8.49
CA ILE A 91 9.48 4.45 7.73
C ILE A 91 9.70 5.72 6.93
N THR A 92 10.90 6.26 6.95
CA THR A 92 11.27 7.48 6.22
C THR A 92 12.16 7.16 5.02
N ASP A 93 12.35 8.12 4.11
CA ASP A 93 13.28 7.97 2.99
C ASP A 93 14.73 7.73 3.46
N GLU A 94 15.11 8.31 4.61
CA GLU A 94 16.41 8.09 5.26
C GLU A 94 16.60 6.61 5.64
N ASP A 95 15.56 5.95 6.17
CA ASP A 95 15.60 4.53 6.53
C ASP A 95 15.86 3.62 5.31
N LYS A 96 15.47 4.07 4.11
CA LYS A 96 15.61 3.32 2.85
C LYS A 96 16.84 3.73 2.05
N ASN A 97 17.76 4.51 2.64
CA ASN A 97 18.94 5.05 1.96
C ASN A 97 18.61 5.75 0.63
N ASN A 98 17.41 6.34 0.49
CA ASN A 98 16.90 6.90 -0.77
C ASN A 98 16.93 5.94 -1.98
N LYS A 99 16.98 4.62 -1.74
CA LYS A 99 17.20 3.60 -2.78
C LYS A 99 16.04 2.64 -2.97
N ASN A 100 15.16 2.50 -1.98
CA ASN A 100 14.01 1.60 -2.06
C ASN A 100 12.69 2.37 -2.04
N ASN A 101 11.80 2.04 -2.97
CA ASN A 101 10.43 2.57 -3.00
C ASN A 101 9.65 2.19 -1.72
N MET A 102 8.69 3.03 -1.34
CA MET A 102 7.76 2.73 -0.24
C MET A 102 6.82 1.56 -0.51
N PHE A 103 6.68 1.19 -1.77
CA PHE A 103 5.80 0.14 -2.27
C PHE A 103 6.41 -0.52 -3.51
N LEU A 104 5.79 -1.61 -3.96
CA LEU A 104 6.17 -2.31 -5.19
C LEU A 104 5.10 -2.13 -6.28
N ILE A 105 5.55 -1.89 -7.52
CA ILE A 105 4.72 -2.06 -8.72
C ILE A 105 5.16 -3.34 -9.40
N ILE A 106 4.19 -4.20 -9.72
CA ILE A 106 4.40 -5.48 -10.40
C ILE A 106 3.61 -5.46 -11.68
N GLU A 107 4.19 -5.99 -12.74
CA GLU A 107 3.57 -6.07 -14.06
C GLU A 107 3.48 -7.52 -14.48
N THR A 108 2.28 -7.97 -14.86
CA THR A 108 2.05 -9.30 -15.43
C THR A 108 1.11 -9.20 -16.63
N THR A 109 0.98 -10.31 -17.36
CA THR A 109 0.02 -10.45 -18.44
C THR A 109 -1.00 -11.53 -18.13
N TYR A 110 -2.17 -11.43 -18.75
CA TYR A 110 -3.17 -12.50 -18.76
C TYR A 110 -3.76 -12.66 -20.15
N GLU A 111 -4.11 -13.89 -20.53
CA GLU A 111 -4.76 -14.22 -21.79
C GLU A 111 -6.11 -14.92 -21.60
N THR A 112 -6.25 -15.69 -20.52
CA THR A 112 -7.47 -16.44 -20.18
C THR A 112 -8.05 -16.03 -18.83
N ASP A 113 -9.32 -16.37 -18.61
CA ASP A 113 -9.99 -16.11 -17.33
C ASP A 113 -9.39 -16.93 -16.19
N GLU A 114 -8.88 -18.14 -16.46
CA GLU A 114 -8.19 -18.98 -15.48
C GLU A 114 -6.92 -18.28 -14.97
N GLN A 115 -6.08 -17.76 -15.87
CA GLN A 115 -4.88 -17.02 -15.49
C GLN A 115 -5.22 -15.77 -14.68
N LEU A 116 -6.25 -15.03 -15.08
CA LEU A 116 -6.71 -13.88 -14.32
C LEU A 116 -7.20 -14.28 -12.92
N ASN A 117 -7.96 -15.37 -12.82
CA ASN A 117 -8.45 -15.90 -11.55
C ASN A 117 -7.31 -16.37 -10.64
N GLU A 118 -6.26 -16.97 -11.19
CA GLU A 118 -5.05 -17.34 -10.45
C GLU A 118 -4.35 -16.10 -9.88
N ILE A 119 -4.17 -15.05 -10.69
CA ILE A 119 -3.60 -13.79 -10.24
C ILE A 119 -4.44 -13.18 -9.10
N LEU A 120 -5.76 -13.14 -9.25
CA LEU A 120 -6.66 -12.62 -8.22
C LEU A 120 -6.62 -13.44 -6.92
N HIS A 121 -6.54 -14.77 -7.04
CA HIS A 121 -6.39 -15.65 -5.88
C HIS A 121 -5.06 -15.42 -5.17
N ASP A 122 -3.96 -15.31 -5.92
CA ASP A 122 -2.64 -15.01 -5.37
C ASP A 122 -2.65 -13.67 -4.60
N GLN A 123 -3.21 -12.60 -5.20
CA GLN A 123 -3.34 -11.30 -4.53
C GLN A 123 -4.06 -11.39 -3.18
N LYS A 124 -5.05 -12.27 -3.06
CA LYS A 124 -5.86 -12.41 -1.85
C LYS A 124 -5.22 -13.33 -0.81
N ARG A 125 -4.48 -14.36 -1.23
CA ARG A 125 -4.11 -15.50 -0.38
C ARG A 125 -2.61 -15.66 -0.15
N ASN A 126 -1.77 -14.99 -0.91
CA ASN A 126 -0.32 -15.14 -0.81
C ASN A 126 0.21 -14.40 0.44
N PRO A 127 0.77 -15.12 1.43
CA PRO A 127 1.30 -14.53 2.67
C PRO A 127 2.62 -13.77 2.47
N GLN A 128 3.27 -13.92 1.32
CA GLN A 128 4.54 -13.26 1.01
C GLN A 128 4.37 -11.91 0.32
N LEU A 129 3.14 -11.42 0.17
CA LEU A 129 2.91 -10.13 -0.49
C LEU A 129 3.38 -8.95 0.35
N PHE A 130 3.32 -9.03 1.68
CA PHE A 130 3.63 -7.89 2.53
C PHE A 130 4.73 -8.21 3.54
N ASN A 131 5.48 -7.18 3.91
CA ASN A 131 6.46 -7.26 4.98
C ASN A 131 6.22 -6.10 5.95
N LEU A 132 5.41 -6.38 6.97
CA LEU A 132 5.00 -5.40 7.97
C LEU A 132 6.21 -4.89 8.77
N ALA A 133 7.24 -5.72 9.00
CA ALA A 133 8.44 -5.27 9.68
C ALA A 133 9.27 -4.28 8.85
N GLN A 134 9.06 -4.20 7.53
CA GLN A 134 9.77 -3.24 6.67
C GLN A 134 8.87 -2.07 6.24
N GLY A 135 7.63 -2.01 6.73
CA GLY A 135 6.64 -1.04 6.28
C GLY A 135 6.23 -1.23 4.81
N LEU A 136 6.43 -2.43 4.25
CA LEU A 136 5.98 -2.77 2.90
C LEU A 136 4.57 -3.33 2.98
N VAL A 137 3.59 -2.42 3.08
CA VAL A 137 2.17 -2.73 3.39
C VAL A 137 1.22 -2.35 2.26
N PHE A 138 1.73 -1.80 1.16
CA PHE A 138 0.99 -1.45 -0.05
C PHE A 138 1.72 -1.95 -1.30
N ARG A 139 0.95 -2.44 -2.28
CA ARG A 139 1.43 -2.91 -3.59
C ARG A 139 0.46 -2.51 -4.70
N CYS A 140 1.01 -2.21 -5.87
CA CYS A 140 0.26 -2.02 -7.10
C CYS A 140 0.58 -3.16 -8.08
N HIS A 141 -0.42 -3.85 -8.58
CA HIS A 141 -0.27 -4.86 -9.62
C HIS A 141 -0.95 -4.38 -10.89
N VAL A 142 -0.17 -4.15 -11.93
CA VAL A 142 -0.62 -3.85 -13.28
C VAL A 142 -0.73 -5.15 -14.06
N ILE A 143 -1.91 -5.45 -14.59
CA ILE A 143 -2.17 -6.70 -15.32
C ILE A 143 -2.60 -6.34 -16.74
N TYR A 144 -1.74 -6.63 -17.70
CA TYR A 144 -1.96 -6.32 -19.10
C TYR A 144 -2.68 -7.47 -19.82
N TYR A 145 -3.63 -7.14 -20.69
CA TYR A 145 -4.24 -8.15 -21.54
C TYR A 145 -3.30 -8.53 -22.69
N LYS A 146 -2.94 -9.81 -22.76
CA LYS A 146 -2.03 -10.45 -23.73
C LYS A 146 -0.57 -10.00 -23.69
N GLN A 147 -0.30 -8.70 -23.63
CA GLN A 147 1.07 -8.19 -23.75
C GLN A 147 1.23 -6.86 -23.01
N ILE A 148 2.42 -6.66 -22.43
CA ILE A 148 2.78 -5.39 -21.81
C ILE A 148 2.77 -4.30 -22.88
N SER A 149 2.10 -3.19 -22.56
CA SER A 149 1.92 -2.08 -23.48
C SER A 149 3.23 -1.35 -23.75
N SER A 150 3.65 -1.28 -25.02
CA SER A 150 4.92 -0.63 -25.42
C SER A 150 4.91 0.89 -25.24
N ASN A 151 3.72 1.51 -25.17
CA ASN A 151 3.57 2.94 -24.90
C ASN A 151 3.30 3.24 -23.41
N HIS A 152 3.36 2.24 -22.54
CA HIS A 152 3.06 2.34 -21.11
C HIS A 152 1.69 2.98 -20.79
N LEU A 153 0.70 2.78 -21.68
CA LEU A 153 -0.70 3.12 -21.45
C LEU A 153 -1.51 1.85 -21.19
N LEU A 154 -2.29 1.87 -20.12
CA LEU A 154 -3.38 0.92 -19.90
C LEU A 154 -4.63 1.31 -20.65
N SER A 155 -5.45 0.31 -20.93
CA SER A 155 -6.75 0.38 -21.58
C SER A 155 -7.83 -0.33 -20.74
N HIS A 156 -9.08 -0.28 -21.17
CA HIS A 156 -10.20 -0.97 -20.51
C HIS A 156 -10.07 -2.51 -20.40
N LYS A 157 -9.18 -3.13 -21.19
CA LYS A 157 -8.92 -4.57 -21.10
C LYS A 157 -7.92 -4.90 -20.00
N ASP A 158 -7.07 -3.95 -19.64
CA ASP A 158 -6.08 -4.12 -18.60
C ASP A 158 -6.72 -3.92 -17.21
N LEU A 159 -6.04 -4.37 -16.18
CA LEU A 159 -6.48 -4.22 -14.80
C LEU A 159 -5.39 -3.58 -13.94
N LEU A 160 -5.84 -2.89 -12.90
CA LEU A 160 -5.02 -2.45 -11.79
C LEU A 160 -5.52 -3.11 -10.52
N ILE A 161 -4.60 -3.56 -9.67
CA ILE A 161 -4.92 -4.01 -8.33
C ILE A 161 -4.11 -3.18 -7.34
N PHE A 162 -4.82 -2.46 -6.48
CA PHE A 162 -4.23 -1.85 -5.29
C PHE A 162 -4.45 -2.81 -4.13
N ASN A 163 -3.37 -3.33 -3.57
CA ASN A 163 -3.44 -4.31 -2.50
C ASN A 163 -2.79 -3.72 -1.24
N PHE A 164 -3.53 -3.81 -0.14
CA PHE A 164 -3.14 -3.25 1.15
C PHE A 164 -3.13 -4.36 2.20
N HIS A 165 -2.29 -4.20 3.21
CA HIS A 165 -2.40 -5.00 4.42
C HIS A 165 -3.40 -4.38 5.40
N HIS A 166 -4.41 -5.13 5.85
CA HIS A 166 -5.51 -4.62 6.68
C HIS A 166 -5.04 -4.03 8.01
N ALA A 167 -3.89 -4.48 8.54
CA ALA A 167 -3.32 -3.88 9.74
C ALA A 167 -3.03 -2.37 9.60
N LEU A 168 -2.83 -1.86 8.37
CA LEU A 168 -2.45 -0.47 8.09
C LEU A 168 -3.46 0.26 7.19
N PHE A 169 -4.56 -0.39 6.81
CA PHE A 169 -5.53 0.17 5.88
C PHE A 169 -6.94 -0.37 6.16
N ASP A 170 -7.95 0.44 5.93
CA ASP A 170 -9.35 0.08 6.07
C ASP A 170 -10.19 0.51 4.85
N PHE A 171 -11.44 0.07 4.81
CA PHE A 171 -12.33 0.41 3.70
C PHE A 171 -12.60 1.91 3.56
N PRO A 172 -12.90 2.68 4.63
CA PRO A 172 -13.07 4.13 4.52
C PRO A 172 -11.85 4.86 3.96
N SER A 173 -10.64 4.43 4.31
CA SER A 173 -9.38 5.00 3.81
C SER A 173 -9.25 4.92 2.29
N MET A 174 -9.97 4.01 1.63
CA MET A 174 -9.96 3.89 0.16
C MET A 174 -10.43 5.18 -0.54
N ASN A 175 -11.45 5.86 0.01
CA ASN A 175 -11.94 7.10 -0.60
C ASN A 175 -10.90 8.22 -0.51
N ILE A 176 -10.18 8.31 0.61
CA ILE A 176 -9.10 9.27 0.82
C ILE A 176 -7.94 8.94 -0.12
N PHE A 177 -7.52 7.66 -0.16
CA PHE A 177 -6.47 7.21 -1.06
C PHE A 177 -6.76 7.52 -2.53
N LEU A 178 -7.97 7.24 -3.01
CA LEU A 178 -8.35 7.53 -4.40
C LEU A 178 -8.46 9.03 -4.67
N HIS A 179 -8.89 9.83 -3.70
CA HIS A 179 -8.92 11.28 -3.83
C HIS A 179 -7.51 11.84 -4.05
N ASP A 180 -6.59 11.51 -3.14
CA ASP A 180 -5.19 11.93 -3.20
C ASP A 180 -4.51 11.41 -4.48
N LEU A 181 -4.74 10.13 -4.82
CA LEU A 181 -4.17 9.53 -6.03
C LEU A 181 -4.64 10.24 -7.30
N ASN A 182 -5.93 10.53 -7.41
CA ASN A 182 -6.47 11.23 -8.57
C ASN A 182 -5.91 12.66 -8.69
N GLN A 183 -5.79 13.36 -7.56
CA GLN A 183 -5.19 14.69 -7.52
C GLN A 183 -3.71 14.67 -7.93
N ALA A 184 -2.94 13.75 -7.35
CA ALA A 184 -1.52 13.57 -7.66
C ALA A 184 -1.33 13.15 -9.13
N TYR A 185 -2.21 12.31 -9.66
CA TYR A 185 -2.18 11.88 -11.05
C TYR A 185 -2.47 13.03 -12.01
N THR A 186 -3.49 13.84 -11.71
CA THR A 186 -3.96 14.89 -12.63
C THR A 186 -3.06 16.13 -12.60
N THR A 187 -2.55 16.49 -11.43
CA THR A 187 -1.82 17.75 -11.23
C THR A 187 -0.31 17.56 -11.05
N GLY A 188 0.15 16.33 -10.82
CA GLY A 188 1.54 16.03 -10.45
C GLY A 188 1.91 16.44 -9.03
N GLN A 189 0.95 16.87 -8.20
CA GLN A 189 1.16 17.37 -6.85
C GLN A 189 -0.02 16.96 -5.93
N LEU A 190 0.23 16.93 -4.62
CA LEU A 190 -0.81 16.91 -3.59
C LEU A 190 -0.93 18.31 -3.01
N LEU A 191 -2.13 18.88 -3.00
CA LEU A 191 -2.36 20.13 -2.29
C LEU A 191 -2.60 19.78 -0.83
N TYR A 192 -1.75 20.30 0.06
CA TYR A 192 -2.04 20.30 1.49
C TYR A 192 -3.25 21.21 1.73
N ASP A 193 -4.41 20.63 2.02
CA ASP A 193 -5.51 21.40 2.58
C ASP A 193 -5.32 21.52 4.09
N ASP A 194 -4.56 22.53 4.51
CA ASP A 194 -4.42 22.95 5.91
C ASP A 194 -5.78 23.32 6.57
N ASN A 195 -6.90 23.29 5.83
CA ASN A 195 -8.23 23.62 6.37
C ASN A 195 -9.01 22.44 6.97
N THR A 196 -8.48 21.22 6.98
CA THR A 196 -9.10 20.15 7.77
C THR A 196 -8.66 20.21 9.23
N ASN A 197 -9.09 21.26 9.93
CA ASN A 197 -9.16 21.33 11.39
C ASN A 197 -10.21 20.35 11.96
N LEU A 198 -10.28 19.12 11.44
CA LEU A 198 -11.03 18.04 12.06
C LEU A 198 -10.14 17.41 13.11
N ARG A 199 -10.30 17.88 14.34
CA ARG A 199 -9.81 17.19 15.52
C ARG A 199 -10.66 15.94 15.73
N TYR A 200 -10.03 14.77 15.67
CA TYR A 200 -10.61 13.55 16.21
C TYR A 200 -10.80 13.77 17.72
N LEU A 201 -12.05 13.69 18.17
CA LEU A 201 -12.40 13.57 19.59
C LEU A 201 -12.79 12.12 19.81
N ASP A 202 -11.82 11.30 20.24
CA ASP A 202 -11.96 10.20 21.20
C ASP A 202 -10.57 9.65 21.61
#